data_AF-A0A2W6NQ66-F1
#
_entry.id   AF-A0A2W6NQ66-F1
#
_cell.length_a   1.000
_cell.length_b   1.000
_cell.length_c   1.000
_cell.angle_alpha   90.00
_cell.angle_beta   90.00
_cell.angle_gamma   90.00
#
_symmetry.space_group_name_H-M   'P 1'
#
loop_
_entity.id
_entity.type
_entity.pdbx_description
1 polymer ?
#
loop_
_entity_poly.entity_id
_entity_poly.type
_entity_poly.pdbx_seq_one_letter_code
_entity_poly.pdbx_strand_id
1 'polypeptide(L)'
;MRRIVKKSIEVTETKDVVVSESARCNKCGKHYENVYCDSERFISNWDAMIQSFKCAFGYGSKFDGEYWEFDLCEICLESIFKEFKYVPKGFRSDEYIHLDDERHQAVFDNWKVVGEWEDLKYHTYDELMEYEDLLDEDYFQKMIKKYHPDKV
;
A
#
# COMPACT_ATOMS: atom_id res chain seq x y z
N MET A 1 36.66 30.98 53.12
CA MET A 1 36.29 31.16 51.70
C MET A 1 36.51 29.86 50.96
N ARG A 2 35.49 29.30 50.29
CA ARG A 2 35.66 28.11 49.43
C ARG A 2 36.05 28.58 48.03
N ARG A 3 37.17 28.07 47.51
CA ARG A 3 37.67 28.35 46.16
C ARG A 3 37.16 27.25 45.23
N ILE A 4 36.34 27.61 44.25
CA ILE A 4 35.88 26.69 43.20
C ILE A 4 36.89 26.77 42.05
N VAL A 5 37.44 25.64 41.64
CA VAL A 5 38.30 25.51 40.46
C VAL A 5 37.44 24.88 39.36
N LYS A 6 37.25 25.59 38.25
CA LYS A 6 36.57 25.07 37.06
C LYS A 6 37.64 24.61 36.08
N LYS A 7 37.50 23.38 35.56
CA LYS A 7 38.33 22.84 34.47
C LYS A 7 37.40 22.54 33.31
N SER A 8 37.63 23.20 32.17
CA SER A 8 36.96 22.86 30.92
C SER A 8 37.75 21.75 30.24
N ILE A 9 37.06 20.72 29.76
CA ILE A 9 37.65 19.63 28.99
C ILE A 9 36.85 19.58 27.69
N GLU A 10 37.54 19.64 26.55
CA GLU A 10 36.92 19.37 25.25
C GLU A 10 36.64 17.87 25.16
N VAL A 11 35.40 17.51 24.91
CA VAL A 11 34.96 16.14 24.72
C VAL A 11 34.57 15.97 23.26
N THR A 12 35.23 15.04 22.57
CA THR A 12 34.81 14.61 21.23
C THR A 12 33.70 13.58 21.38
N GLU A 13 32.51 13.87 20.84
CA GLU A 13 31.38 12.94 20.80
C GLU A 13 31.35 12.24 19.44
N THR A 14 31.30 10.91 19.45
CA THR A 14 31.03 10.09 18.26
C THR A 14 29.55 9.76 18.25
N LYS A 15 28.88 10.04 17.14
CA LYS A 15 27.47 9.71 16.93
C LYS A 15 27.34 8.83 15.70
N ASP A 16 26.68 7.69 15.88
CA ASP A 16 26.24 6.86 14.75
C ASP A 16 25.07 7.56 14.06
N VAL A 17 25.20 7.76 12.75
CA VAL A 17 24.16 8.34 11.90
C VAL A 17 23.78 7.33 10.82
N VAL A 18 22.48 7.09 10.67
CA VAL A 18 21.96 6.27 9.56
C VAL A 18 22.04 7.13 8.30
N VAL A 19 22.86 6.69 7.34
CA VAL A 19 23.10 7.40 6.07
C VAL A 19 22.32 6.80 4.91
N SER A 20 21.86 5.56 5.03
CA SER A 20 20.92 4.95 4.09
C SER A 20 20.14 3.79 4.70
N GLU A 21 18.97 3.51 4.13
CA GLU A 21 18.18 2.31 4.32
C GLU A 21 17.96 1.65 2.96
N SER A 22 17.88 0.32 2.93
CA SER A 22 17.59 -0.38 1.68
C SER A 22 16.84 -1.67 1.95
N ALA A 23 16.02 -2.11 1.00
CA ALA A 23 15.55 -3.48 0.97
C ALA A 23 15.42 -4.02 -0.45
N ARG A 24 15.00 -5.28 -0.52
CA ARG A 24 14.93 -6.04 -1.75
C ARG A 24 13.65 -6.84 -1.76
N CYS A 25 12.88 -6.73 -2.85
CA CYS A 25 11.69 -7.56 -3.01
C CYS A 25 12.10 -9.05 -3.08
N ASN A 26 11.60 -9.88 -2.16
CA ASN A 26 11.89 -11.30 -2.09
C ASN A 26 11.34 -12.10 -3.31
N LYS A 27 10.39 -11.55 -4.07
CA LYS A 27 9.85 -12.20 -5.29
C LYS A 27 10.67 -11.87 -6.54
N CYS A 28 10.88 -10.59 -6.86
CA CYS A 28 11.53 -10.18 -8.11
C CYS A 28 13.00 -9.75 -7.97
N GLY A 29 13.51 -9.61 -6.75
CA GLY A 29 14.90 -9.20 -6.49
C GLY A 29 15.19 -7.71 -6.72
N LYS A 30 14.19 -6.90 -7.11
CA LYS A 30 14.38 -5.45 -7.30
C LYS A 30 14.82 -4.80 -5.99
N HIS A 31 15.85 -3.96 -6.09
CA HIS A 31 16.44 -3.24 -4.97
C HIS A 31 15.85 -1.83 -4.86
N TYR A 32 15.67 -1.40 -3.61
CA TYR A 32 15.16 -0.08 -3.26
C TYR A 32 16.11 0.48 -2.19
N GLU A 33 16.55 1.72 -2.38
CA GLU A 33 17.51 2.38 -1.50
C GLU A 33 17.06 3.82 -1.23
N ASN A 34 17.14 4.19 0.03
CA ASN A 34 16.88 5.52 0.56
C ASN A 34 18.19 6.08 1.10
N VAL A 35 18.67 7.18 0.54
CA VAL A 35 19.88 7.87 1.01
C VAL A 35 19.48 9.07 1.85
N TYR A 36 19.90 9.09 3.12
CA TYR A 36 19.67 10.22 4.01
C TYR A 36 20.78 11.26 3.83
N CYS A 37 20.43 12.47 3.37
CA CYS A 37 21.30 13.63 3.45
C CYS A 37 20.89 14.52 4.63
N ASP A 38 21.86 15.23 5.20
CA ASP A 38 21.79 15.96 6.48
C ASP A 38 20.40 16.47 6.90
N SER A 39 19.95 15.96 8.05
CA SER A 39 18.84 16.47 8.89
C SER A 39 17.42 16.51 8.33
N GLU A 40 17.21 16.33 7.04
CA GLU A 40 15.88 16.21 6.46
C GLU A 40 15.70 14.79 5.96
N ARG A 41 14.70 14.08 6.51
CA ARG A 41 14.18 12.87 5.87
C ARG A 41 13.69 13.31 4.49
N PHE A 42 14.55 13.25 3.48
CA PHE A 42 14.07 13.16 2.12
C PHE A 42 13.20 11.91 2.13
N ILE A 43 11.89 12.12 2.02
CA ILE A 43 10.89 11.08 1.87
C ILE A 43 11.18 10.47 0.50
N SER A 44 12.22 9.66 0.40
CA SER A 44 12.43 8.78 -0.73
C SER A 44 11.34 7.72 -0.59
N ASN A 45 10.39 7.80 -1.52
CA ASN A 45 9.07 7.18 -1.58
C ASN A 45 9.05 5.64 -1.57
N TRP A 46 10.14 4.96 -1.20
CA TRP A 46 10.17 3.50 -1.22
C TRP A 46 9.21 2.87 -0.19
N ASP A 47 8.88 3.57 0.90
CA ASP A 47 7.90 3.11 1.91
C ASP A 47 6.52 2.87 1.26
N ALA A 48 6.22 3.55 0.14
CA ALA A 48 5.03 3.28 -0.66
C ALA A 48 5.23 2.11 -1.64
N MET A 49 6.46 1.84 -2.08
CA MET A 49 6.76 0.90 -3.17
C MET A 49 7.11 -0.52 -2.71
N ILE A 50 7.54 -0.70 -1.46
CA ILE A 50 7.88 -1.99 -0.87
C ILE A 50 7.26 -2.13 0.52
N GLN A 51 6.72 -3.30 0.81
CA GLN A 51 6.01 -3.58 2.05
C GLN A 51 6.63 -4.78 2.75
N SER A 52 6.79 -4.66 4.07
CA SER A 52 7.34 -5.73 4.91
C SER A 52 6.22 -6.56 5.54
N PHE A 53 6.33 -7.88 5.40
CA PHE A 53 5.37 -8.84 5.91
C PHE A 53 6.04 -9.73 6.93
N LYS A 54 5.32 -9.96 8.04
CA LYS A 54 5.77 -10.78 9.16
C LYS A 54 4.66 -11.76 9.50
N CYS A 55 4.97 -13.05 9.55
CA CYS A 55 4.02 -14.06 10.01
C CYS A 55 4.67 -15.04 10.98
N ALA A 56 3.91 -15.42 11.99
CA ALA A 56 4.29 -16.45 12.96
C ALA A 56 3.35 -17.64 12.80
N PHE A 57 3.91 -18.84 12.87
CA PHE A 57 3.15 -20.07 12.74
C PHE A 57 2.90 -20.69 14.11
N GLY A 58 1.63 -20.97 14.39
CA GLY A 58 1.20 -21.57 15.65
C GLY A 58 1.56 -23.05 15.76
N TYR A 59 1.48 -23.55 17.01
CA TYR A 59 1.74 -24.94 17.36
C TYR A 59 0.86 -25.90 16.57
N GLY A 60 1.45 -26.99 16.08
CA GLY A 60 0.76 -28.01 15.29
C GLY A 60 0.56 -27.67 13.80
N SER A 61 1.06 -26.54 13.33
CA SER A 61 1.15 -26.27 11.89
C SER A 61 2.33 -27.04 11.25
N LYS A 62 2.38 -27.09 9.91
CA LYS A 62 3.54 -27.68 9.20
C LYS A 62 4.85 -26.91 9.47
N PHE A 63 4.74 -25.63 9.81
CA PHE A 63 5.85 -24.70 10.04
C PHE A 63 5.92 -24.35 11.53
N ASP A 64 5.65 -25.32 12.41
CA ASP A 64 5.54 -25.10 13.84
C ASP A 64 6.78 -24.40 14.43
N GLY A 65 6.54 -23.31 15.15
CA GLY A 65 7.58 -22.50 15.79
C GLY A 65 8.36 -21.62 14.82
N GLU A 66 8.03 -21.63 13.54
CA GLU A 66 8.67 -20.76 12.55
C GLU A 66 8.08 -19.34 12.58
N TYR A 67 8.95 -18.39 12.25
CA TYR A 67 8.63 -16.99 12.04
C TYR A 67 9.23 -16.58 10.69
N TRP A 68 8.41 -16.09 9.78
CA TRP A 68 8.84 -15.64 8.46
C TRP A 68 8.72 -14.13 8.36
N GLU A 69 9.72 -13.53 7.73
CA GLU A 69 9.76 -12.11 7.40
C GLU A 69 10.26 -11.96 5.97
N PHE A 70 9.55 -11.18 5.17
CA PHE A 70 9.89 -10.94 3.77
C PHE A 70 9.29 -9.62 3.29
N ASP A 71 9.90 -9.04 2.27
CA ASP A 71 9.49 -7.79 1.66
C ASP A 71 8.99 -8.03 0.23
N LEU A 72 7.89 -7.38 -0.15
CA LEU A 72 7.35 -7.43 -1.51
C LEU A 72 7.13 -6.03 -2.05
N CYS A 73 7.50 -5.80 -3.30
CA CYS A 73 7.08 -4.59 -4.00
C CYS A 73 5.60 -4.66 -4.39
N GLU A 74 4.97 -3.49 -4.57
CA GLU A 74 3.55 -3.36 -4.93
C GLU A 74 3.14 -4.23 -6.13
N ILE A 75 3.98 -4.29 -7.17
CA ILE A 75 3.74 -5.08 -8.38
C ILE A 75 3.72 -6.57 -8.06
N CYS A 76 4.66 -7.02 -7.22
CA CYS A 76 4.74 -8.42 -6.81
C CYS A 76 3.59 -8.80 -5.89
N LEU A 77 3.21 -7.90 -4.98
CA LEU A 77 2.07 -8.08 -4.10
C LEU A 77 0.75 -8.18 -4.88
N GLU A 78 0.52 -7.25 -5.82
CA GLU A 78 -0.65 -7.27 -6.70
C GLU A 78 -0.68 -8.53 -7.57
N SER A 79 0.48 -9.01 -8.05
CA SER A 79 0.56 -10.29 -8.78
C SER A 79 0.13 -11.49 -7.93
N ILE A 80 0.45 -11.50 -6.63
CA ILE A 80 0.03 -12.56 -5.70
C ILE A 80 -1.47 -12.45 -5.44
N PHE A 81 -2.01 -11.24 -5.27
CA PHE A 81 -3.44 -11.04 -5.08
C PHE A 81 -4.26 -11.54 -6.26
N LYS A 82 -3.76 -11.48 -7.50
CA LYS A 82 -4.43 -12.11 -8.65
C LYS A 82 -4.65 -13.61 -8.49
N GLU A 83 -3.85 -14.29 -7.67
CA GLU A 83 -4.00 -15.72 -7.41
C GLU A 83 -5.03 -16.00 -6.30
N PHE A 84 -5.51 -14.97 -5.59
CA PHE A 84 -6.45 -15.16 -4.50
C PHE A 84 -7.87 -15.44 -5.02
N LYS A 85 -8.55 -16.33 -4.29
CA LYS A 85 -9.97 -16.60 -4.53
C LYS A 85 -10.84 -15.43 -4.08
N TYR A 86 -10.57 -14.91 -2.89
CA TYR A 86 -11.33 -13.83 -2.28
C TYR A 86 -10.53 -12.53 -2.26
N VAL A 87 -11.21 -11.41 -2.47
CA VAL A 87 -10.60 -10.08 -2.39
C VAL A 87 -10.03 -9.86 -0.98
N PRO A 88 -8.75 -9.44 -0.84
CA PRO A 88 -8.20 -9.06 0.46
C PRO A 88 -8.95 -7.86 1.04
N LYS A 89 -9.18 -7.85 2.35
CA LYS A 89 -9.77 -6.69 3.02
C LYS A 89 -8.92 -5.44 2.79
N GLY A 90 -9.55 -4.36 2.34
CA GLY A 90 -8.90 -3.07 2.07
C GLY A 90 -8.20 -2.97 0.71
N PHE A 91 -8.13 -4.04 -0.08
CA PHE A 91 -7.57 -3.96 -1.43
C PHE A 91 -8.45 -3.09 -2.32
N ARG A 92 -7.92 -1.96 -2.82
CA ARG A 92 -8.65 -1.00 -3.67
C ARG A 92 -10.00 -0.56 -3.09
N SER A 93 -10.09 -0.52 -1.76
CA SER A 93 -11.22 0.09 -1.07
C SER A 93 -11.09 1.60 -1.19
N ASP A 94 -12.08 2.24 -1.78
CA ASP A 94 -12.17 3.70 -1.88
C ASP A 94 -13.09 4.22 -0.75
N GLU A 95 -12.78 5.38 -0.18
CA GLU A 95 -13.60 5.99 0.87
C GLU A 95 -14.87 6.64 0.32
N TYR A 96 -14.88 6.99 -0.97
CA TYR A 96 -15.99 7.65 -1.67
C TYR A 96 -16.89 6.67 -2.41
N ILE A 97 -16.36 5.53 -2.88
CA ILE A 97 -17.13 4.50 -3.59
C ILE A 97 -17.34 3.29 -2.68
N HIS A 98 -18.57 3.10 -2.22
CA HIS A 98 -18.90 2.02 -1.31
C HIS A 98 -19.42 0.79 -2.08
N LEU A 99 -18.61 -0.27 -2.08
CA LEU A 99 -19.01 -1.59 -2.55
C LEU A 99 -19.26 -2.51 -1.35
N ASP A 100 -20.41 -3.19 -1.34
CA ASP A 100 -20.61 -4.33 -0.45
C ASP A 100 -19.65 -5.49 -0.80
N ASP A 101 -19.54 -6.47 0.08
CA ASP A 101 -18.60 -7.60 -0.08
C ASP A 101 -18.85 -8.39 -1.38
N GLU A 102 -20.10 -8.53 -1.81
CA GLU A 102 -20.46 -9.30 -3.02
C GLU A 102 -20.05 -8.56 -4.29
N ARG A 103 -20.35 -7.25 -4.37
CA ARG A 103 -19.97 -6.39 -5.49
C ARG A 103 -18.46 -6.20 -5.53
N HIS A 104 -17.80 -6.01 -4.38
CA HIS A 104 -16.36 -5.87 -4.32
C HIS A 104 -15.66 -7.15 -4.81
N GLN A 105 -16.17 -8.33 -4.42
CA GLN A 105 -15.70 -9.60 -4.96
C GLN A 105 -15.94 -9.72 -6.48
N ALA A 106 -17.08 -9.26 -6.99
CA ALA A 106 -17.36 -9.27 -8.44
C ALA A 106 -16.40 -8.37 -9.24
N VAL A 107 -16.11 -7.16 -8.73
CA VAL A 107 -15.10 -6.27 -9.32
C VAL A 107 -13.72 -6.92 -9.32
N PHE A 108 -13.34 -7.55 -8.21
CA PHE A 108 -12.07 -8.25 -8.08
C PHE A 108 -11.92 -9.42 -9.06
N ASP A 109 -12.97 -10.23 -9.21
CA ASP A 109 -12.97 -11.34 -10.18
C ASP A 109 -12.89 -10.85 -11.62
N ASN A 110 -13.60 -9.76 -11.95
CA ASN A 110 -13.51 -9.11 -13.25
C ASN A 110 -12.10 -8.53 -13.50
N TRP A 111 -11.53 -7.82 -12.53
CA TRP A 111 -10.19 -7.22 -12.63
C TRP A 111 -9.10 -8.26 -12.91
N LYS A 112 -9.19 -9.46 -12.32
CA LYS A 112 -8.25 -10.56 -12.62
C LYS A 112 -8.25 -10.96 -14.10
N VAL A 113 -9.39 -10.82 -14.79
CA VAL A 113 -9.57 -11.18 -16.19
C VAL A 113 -9.22 -10.02 -17.12
N VAL A 114 -9.74 -8.82 -16.85
CA VAL A 114 -9.64 -7.67 -17.78
C VAL A 114 -8.43 -6.77 -17.50
N GLY A 115 -7.83 -6.85 -16.31
CA GLY A 115 -6.67 -6.06 -15.90
C GLY A 115 -6.99 -4.64 -15.43
N GLU A 116 -8.24 -4.19 -15.56
CA GLU A 116 -8.71 -2.87 -15.14
C GLU A 116 -9.68 -3.00 -13.95
N TRP A 117 -9.52 -2.13 -12.95
CA TRP A 117 -10.42 -2.07 -11.79
C TRP A 117 -11.63 -1.24 -12.18
N GLU A 118 -12.81 -1.87 -12.21
CA GLU A 118 -14.06 -1.26 -12.67
C GLU A 118 -15.08 -1.22 -11.51
N ASP A 119 -14.82 -0.41 -10.50
CA ASP A 119 -15.64 -0.21 -9.29
C ASP A 119 -17.09 0.21 -9.57
N LEU A 120 -17.31 1.06 -10.58
CA LEU A 120 -18.64 1.55 -10.95
C LEU A 120 -19.46 0.59 -11.83
N LYS A 121 -18.91 -0.56 -12.23
CA LYS A 121 -19.54 -1.52 -13.16
C LYS A 121 -20.83 -2.15 -12.65
N TYR A 122 -20.91 -2.37 -11.34
CA TYR A 122 -22.01 -3.09 -10.72
C TYR A 122 -22.99 -2.16 -9.99
N HIS A 123 -22.84 -0.85 -10.18
CA HIS A 123 -23.80 0.15 -9.70
C HIS A 123 -24.94 0.31 -10.70
N THR A 124 -26.16 0.43 -10.18
CA THR A 124 -27.32 0.89 -10.94
C THR A 124 -27.19 2.37 -11.30
N TYR A 125 -27.96 2.85 -12.28
CA TYR A 125 -27.96 4.26 -12.63
C TYR A 125 -28.28 5.16 -11.42
N ASP A 126 -29.30 4.80 -10.63
CA ASP A 126 -29.70 5.59 -9.47
C ASP A 126 -28.59 5.67 -8.41
N GLU A 127 -27.90 4.55 -8.15
CA GLU A 127 -26.73 4.54 -7.26
C GLU A 127 -25.55 5.35 -7.83
N LEU A 128 -25.37 5.38 -9.16
CA LEU A 128 -24.34 6.22 -9.77
C LEU A 128 -24.61 7.71 -9.54
N MET A 129 -25.88 8.14 -9.60
CA MET A 129 -26.23 9.54 -9.37
C MET A 129 -25.85 10.03 -7.97
N GLU A 130 -25.71 9.15 -6.98
CA GLU A 130 -25.21 9.51 -5.64
C GLU A 130 -23.74 9.97 -5.67
N TYR A 131 -22.98 9.63 -6.71
CA TYR A 131 -21.58 10.00 -6.90
C TYR A 131 -21.35 11.18 -7.86
N GLU A 132 -22.41 11.78 -8.43
CA GLU A 132 -22.29 12.86 -9.43
C GLU A 132 -21.44 14.04 -8.92
N ASP A 133 -21.66 14.47 -7.68
CA ASP A 133 -20.93 15.58 -7.05
C ASP A 133 -19.57 15.15 -6.46
N LEU A 134 -19.29 13.84 -6.38
CA LEU A 134 -18.09 13.28 -5.76
C LEU A 134 -17.01 12.93 -6.78
N LEU A 135 -17.41 12.69 -8.03
CA LEU A 135 -16.53 12.28 -9.12
C LEU A 135 -16.29 13.43 -10.10
N ASP A 136 -15.18 13.33 -10.81
CA ASP A 136 -14.92 14.21 -11.95
C ASP A 136 -16.03 14.05 -13.02
N GLU A 137 -16.57 15.17 -13.52
CA GLU A 137 -17.74 15.18 -14.42
C GLU A 137 -17.47 14.38 -15.71
N ASP A 138 -16.29 14.54 -16.31
CA ASP A 138 -15.89 13.82 -17.53
C ASP A 138 -15.79 12.31 -17.26
N TYR A 139 -15.22 11.93 -16.11
CA TYR A 139 -15.18 10.55 -15.67
C TYR A 139 -16.59 9.99 -15.44
N PHE A 140 -17.44 10.71 -14.71
CA PHE A 140 -18.80 10.30 -14.38
C PHE A 140 -19.65 10.04 -15.62
N GLN A 141 -19.66 10.99 -16.56
CA GLN A 141 -20.38 10.87 -17.83
C GLN A 141 -19.85 9.72 -18.69
N LYS A 142 -18.53 9.50 -18.69
CA LYS A 142 -17.92 8.34 -19.34
C LYS A 142 -18.43 7.02 -18.74
N MET A 143 -18.63 6.95 -17.42
CA MET A 143 -19.12 5.75 -16.75
C MET A 143 -20.60 5.48 -17.01
N ILE A 144 -21.46 6.52 -16.97
CA ILE A 144 -22.87 6.40 -17.37
C ILE A 144 -22.95 5.89 -18.81
N LYS A 145 -22.24 6.50 -19.75
CA LYS A 145 -22.24 6.06 -21.15
C LYS A 145 -21.77 4.62 -21.34
N LYS A 146 -20.83 4.16 -20.50
CA LYS A 146 -20.27 2.81 -20.60
C LYS A 146 -21.21 1.73 -20.06
N TYR A 147 -21.90 2.00 -18.94
CA TYR A 147 -22.69 0.96 -18.24
C TYR A 147 -24.20 1.15 -18.31
N HIS A 148 -24.67 2.37 -18.54
CA HIS A 148 -26.08 2.75 -18.65
C HIS A 148 -26.32 3.62 -19.90
N PRO A 149 -25.98 3.13 -21.11
CA PRO A 149 -26.06 3.92 -22.34
C PRO A 149 -27.49 4.34 -22.74
N ASP A 150 -28.52 3.69 -22.17
CA ASP A 150 -29.93 4.04 -22.36
C ASP A 150 -30.38 5.27 -21.54
N LYS A 151 -29.51 5.76 -20.65
CA LYS A 151 -29.75 6.92 -19.77
C LYS A 151 -29.07 8.20 -20.24
N VAL A 152 -28.32 8.13 -21.34
CA VAL A 152 -27.59 9.24 -21.97
C VAL A 152 -28.41 9.88 -23.09
#